data_AF-A0A3D3BNI3-F1
#
_entry.id   AF-A0A3D3BNI3-F1
#
_cell.length_a   1.000
_cell.length_b   1.000
_cell.length_c   1.000
_cell.angle_alpha   90.00
_cell.angle_beta   90.00
_cell.angle_gamma   90.00
#
_symmetry.space_group_name_H-M   'P 1'
#
loop_
_entity.id
_entity.type
_entity.pdbx_description
1 polymer ?
#
loop_
_entity_poly.entity_id
_entity_poly.type
_entity_poly.pdbx_seq_one_letter_code
_entity_poly.pdbx_strand_id
1 'polypeptide(L)'
;MRAGASPEVVASETGWPLDKVARYADPPLGERAYKAEQARGVEISRSRGGSTLHQSVCAHLSVNPEGSDVTWDSYRAYDGRWVVTAYHAHQGVGTWYYEAVGRTVHPADASARALMGGGPTEVADDPRPPSVESASAHQEDTPVTPADDAANSGDDPAEPQQAPR
;
A
#
# COMPACT_ATOMS: atom_id res chain seq x y z
N MET A 1 -17.75 17.69 28.79
CA MET A 1 -16.90 16.68 29.48
C MET A 1 -17.52 15.32 29.21
N ARG A 2 -16.91 14.51 28.34
CA ARG A 2 -17.43 13.16 28.03
C ARG A 2 -16.78 12.21 29.04
N ALA A 3 -17.42 12.08 30.21
CA ALA A 3 -17.05 11.08 31.20
C ALA A 3 -17.21 9.71 30.54
N GLY A 4 -16.12 8.93 30.56
CA GLY A 4 -16.08 7.60 29.98
C GLY A 4 -17.19 6.73 30.55
N ALA A 5 -17.85 5.96 29.68
CA ALA A 5 -18.65 4.84 30.12
C ALA A 5 -17.72 3.90 30.91
N SER A 6 -18.12 3.57 32.14
CA SER A 6 -17.32 2.70 33.01
C SER A 6 -17.10 1.34 32.34
N PRO A 7 -15.90 0.74 32.47
CA PRO A 7 -15.52 -0.51 31.79
C PRO A 7 -16.48 -1.68 32.06
N GLU A 8 -17.17 -1.66 33.19
CA GLU A 8 -18.25 -2.56 33.56
C GLU A 8 -19.47 -2.54 32.60
N VAL A 9 -19.81 -1.38 32.02
CA VAL A 9 -20.90 -1.25 31.04
C VAL A 9 -20.51 -1.88 29.70
N VAL A 10 -19.30 -1.61 29.22
CA VAL A 10 -18.77 -2.14 27.95
C VAL A 10 -18.58 -3.67 28.01
N ALA A 11 -18.12 -4.20 29.16
CA ALA A 11 -18.01 -5.64 29.38
C ALA A 11 -19.38 -6.35 29.30
N SER A 12 -20.40 -5.71 29.88
CA SER A 12 -21.77 -6.24 29.91
C SER A 12 -22.44 -6.24 28.52
N GLU A 13 -22.11 -5.26 27.67
CA GLU A 13 -22.68 -5.14 26.31
C GLU A 13 -21.96 -6.03 25.27
N THR A 14 -20.67 -6.30 25.46
CA THR A 14 -19.83 -7.03 24.46
C THR A 14 -19.57 -8.50 24.84
N GLY A 15 -19.86 -8.90 26.08
CA GLY A 15 -19.61 -10.25 26.58
C GLY A 15 -18.13 -10.58 26.81
N TRP A 16 -17.26 -9.56 26.81
CA TRP A 16 -15.83 -9.74 27.06
C TRP A 16 -15.53 -9.79 28.57
N PRO A 17 -14.59 -10.65 29.02
CA PRO A 17 -14.23 -10.72 30.44
C PRO A 17 -13.65 -9.39 30.91
N LEU A 18 -14.01 -8.96 32.13
CA LEU A 18 -13.63 -7.66 32.70
C LEU A 18 -12.11 -7.41 32.69
N ASP A 19 -11.28 -8.44 32.83
CA ASP A 19 -9.81 -8.37 32.72
C ASP A 19 -9.35 -7.92 31.31
N LYS A 20 -10.08 -8.33 30.27
CA LYS A 20 -9.88 -7.92 28.89
C LYS A 20 -10.36 -6.49 28.66
N VAL A 21 -11.38 -6.01 29.37
CA VAL A 21 -11.86 -4.61 29.27
C VAL A 21 -10.99 -3.65 30.10
N ALA A 22 -10.48 -4.08 31.25
CA ALA A 22 -9.57 -3.31 32.10
C ALA A 22 -8.18 -3.13 31.45
N ARG A 23 -7.73 -4.08 30.61
CA ARG A 23 -6.54 -3.94 29.75
C ARG A 23 -6.77 -3.00 28.55
N TYR A 24 -8.03 -2.63 28.29
CA TYR A 24 -8.51 -1.71 27.26
C TYR A 24 -8.95 -0.35 27.84
N ALA A 25 -8.52 0.00 29.06
CA ALA A 25 -8.47 1.42 29.40
C ALA A 25 -7.47 2.05 28.42
N ASP A 26 -7.98 2.81 27.44
CA ASP A 26 -7.20 3.60 26.49
C ASP A 26 -5.99 4.20 27.22
N PRO A 27 -4.76 4.12 26.68
CA PRO A 27 -3.62 4.76 27.32
C PRO A 27 -4.01 6.18 27.71
N PRO A 28 -3.69 6.63 28.93
CA PRO A 28 -4.13 7.92 29.41
C PRO A 28 -3.80 8.98 28.36
N LEU A 29 -4.70 9.94 28.11
CA LEU A 29 -4.56 10.89 27.00
C LEU A 29 -3.18 11.57 26.96
N GLY A 30 -2.56 11.78 28.12
CA GLY A 30 -1.18 12.29 28.22
C GLY A 30 -0.11 11.34 27.67
N GLU A 31 -0.25 10.03 27.86
CA GLU A 31 0.66 9.03 27.28
C GLU A 31 0.51 8.95 25.76
N ARG A 32 -0.72 9.03 25.25
CA ARG A 32 -1.00 9.11 23.80
C ARG A 32 -0.34 10.33 23.16
N ALA A 33 -0.55 11.50 23.76
CA ALA A 33 0.09 12.73 23.29
C ALA A 33 1.62 12.62 23.37
N TYR A 34 2.15 12.09 24.47
CA TYR A 34 3.59 11.90 24.65
C TYR A 34 4.21 10.97 23.59
N LYS A 35 3.54 9.87 23.24
CA LYS A 35 4.04 8.95 22.21
C LYS A 35 3.95 9.52 20.80
N ALA A 36 2.91 10.30 20.51
CA ALA A 36 2.81 11.05 19.27
C ALA A 36 3.96 12.07 19.13
N GLU A 37 4.26 12.81 20.20
CA GLU A 37 5.36 13.78 20.24
C GLU A 37 6.74 13.12 20.10
N GLN A 38 6.94 11.97 20.74
CA GLN A 38 8.17 11.20 20.59
C GLN A 38 8.36 10.67 19.16
N ALA A 39 7.28 10.21 18.53
CA ALA A 39 7.32 9.65 17.18
C ALA A 39 7.57 10.72 16.10
N ARG A 40 6.94 11.89 16.19
CA ARG A 40 7.16 12.99 15.23
C ARG A 40 8.61 13.50 15.23
N GLY A 41 9.32 13.34 16.35
CA GLY A 41 10.73 13.70 16.52
C GLY A 41 11.73 12.66 16.01
N VAL A 42 11.28 11.47 15.58
CA VAL A 42 12.19 10.44 15.04
C VAL A 42 12.82 10.92 13.74
N GLU A 43 14.14 10.81 13.63
CA GLU A 43 14.88 11.11 12.41
C GLU A 43 14.69 10.01 11.38
N ILE A 44 14.18 10.37 10.19
CA ILE A 44 13.97 9.45 9.08
C ILE A 44 15.10 9.63 8.05
N SER A 45 16.24 9.00 8.32
CA SER A 45 17.45 9.18 7.51
C SER A 45 17.32 8.62 6.08
N ARG A 46 17.71 9.42 5.07
CA ARG A 46 18.08 8.95 3.71
C ARG A 46 19.29 9.67 3.08
N SER A 47 19.65 10.85 3.56
CA SER A 47 20.76 11.67 3.06
C SER A 47 21.33 12.51 4.21
N ARG A 48 22.59 12.95 4.10
CA ARG A 48 23.50 13.44 5.16
C ARG A 48 23.07 14.69 5.97
N GLY A 49 21.79 14.88 6.25
CA GLY A 49 21.26 16.00 7.03
C GLY A 49 19.97 15.71 7.80
N GLY A 50 19.67 14.44 8.11
CA GLY A 50 18.65 13.98 9.08
C GLY A 50 17.41 14.87 9.26
N SER A 51 16.35 14.64 8.50
CA SER A 51 15.05 15.27 8.76
C SER A 51 14.21 14.43 9.72
N THR A 52 13.52 15.08 10.66
CA THR A 52 12.54 14.37 11.49
C THR A 52 11.31 13.97 10.69
N LEU A 53 10.58 12.98 11.18
CA LEU A 53 9.30 12.56 10.59
C LEU A 53 8.37 13.75 10.41
N HIS A 54 8.29 14.64 11.41
CA HIS A 54 7.51 15.86 11.34
C HIS A 54 7.93 16.77 10.18
N GLN A 55 9.23 17.05 10.05
CA GLN A 55 9.75 17.90 9.00
C GLN A 55 9.44 17.33 7.61
N SER A 56 9.53 16.01 7.44
CA SER A 56 9.18 15.36 6.17
C SER A 56 7.71 15.50 5.82
N VAL A 57 6.81 15.33 6.80
CA VAL A 57 5.37 15.53 6.61
C VAL A 57 5.06 16.98 6.23
N CYS A 58 5.64 17.95 6.97
CA CYS A 58 5.44 19.37 6.68
C CYS A 58 6.00 19.78 5.31
N ALA A 59 7.18 19.27 4.93
CA ALA A 59 7.77 19.51 3.62
C ALA A 59 6.89 18.95 2.48
N HIS A 60 6.36 17.73 2.64
CA HIS A 60 5.47 17.13 1.64
C HIS A 60 4.14 17.90 1.51
N LEU A 61 3.60 18.40 2.62
CA LEU A 61 2.37 19.20 2.63
C LEU A 61 2.61 20.67 2.25
N SER A 62 3.86 21.10 2.07
CA SER A 62 4.24 22.50 1.83
C SER A 62 3.74 23.46 2.92
N VAL A 63 3.79 23.03 4.17
CA VAL A 63 3.41 23.82 5.36
C VAL A 63 4.60 24.10 6.26
N ASN A 64 4.48 25.14 7.10
CA ASN A 64 5.53 25.51 8.04
C ASN A 64 5.65 24.47 9.17
N PRO A 65 6.83 23.87 9.44
CA PRO A 65 7.01 22.90 10.52
C PRO A 65 6.86 23.50 11.93
N GLU A 66 7.05 24.80 12.09
CA GLU A 66 6.81 25.50 13.36
C GLU A 66 5.32 25.92 13.54
N GLY A 67 4.47 25.60 12.56
CA GLY A 67 3.04 25.91 12.57
C GLY A 67 2.19 24.85 13.29
N SER A 68 0.88 25.06 13.25
CA SER A 68 -0.12 24.16 13.85
C SER A 68 -0.95 23.40 12.82
N ASP A 69 -0.59 23.48 11.54
CA ASP A 69 -1.31 22.85 10.43
C ASP A 69 -1.32 21.32 10.51
N VAL A 70 -0.26 20.73 11.08
CA VAL A 70 -0.12 19.28 11.26
C VAL A 70 -0.26 18.92 12.73
N THR A 71 -1.27 18.13 13.04
CA THR A 71 -1.48 17.58 14.39
C THR A 71 -1.19 16.09 14.42
N TRP A 72 -0.85 15.57 15.60
CA TRP A 72 -0.46 14.18 15.79
C TRP A 72 -1.30 13.55 16.89
N ASP A 73 -1.75 12.32 16.66
CA ASP A 73 -2.36 11.48 17.69
C ASP A 73 -1.70 10.10 17.67
N SER A 74 -1.76 9.40 18.79
CA SER A 74 -1.34 8.01 18.86
C SER A 74 -2.28 7.19 19.71
N TYR A 75 -2.34 5.90 19.43
CA TYR A 75 -3.08 4.93 20.22
C TYR A 75 -2.31 3.61 20.28
N ARG A 76 -2.65 2.77 21.26
CA ARG A 76 -2.08 1.43 21.36
C ARG A 76 -3.02 0.43 20.68
N ALA A 77 -2.51 -0.26 19.67
CA ALA A 77 -3.26 -1.31 18.99
C ALA A 77 -3.41 -2.56 19.87
N TYR A 78 -4.34 -3.44 19.48
CA TYR A 78 -4.66 -4.69 20.22
C TYR A 78 -3.47 -5.66 20.33
N ASP A 79 -2.53 -5.57 19.39
CA ASP A 79 -1.28 -6.33 19.38
C ASP A 79 -0.18 -5.70 20.25
N GLY A 80 -0.48 -4.57 20.90
CA GLY A 80 0.40 -3.88 21.82
C GLY A 80 1.32 -2.83 21.17
N ARG A 81 1.32 -2.69 19.84
CA ARG A 81 2.13 -1.69 19.12
C ARG A 81 1.53 -0.29 19.25
N TRP A 82 2.39 0.73 19.24
CA TRP A 82 1.94 2.12 19.14
C TRP A 82 1.68 2.46 17.67
N VAL A 83 0.49 2.96 17.40
CA VAL A 83 0.11 3.51 16.11
C VAL A 83 0.05 5.02 16.25
N VAL A 84 0.69 5.71 15.31
CA VAL A 84 0.79 7.17 15.29
C VAL A 84 0.28 7.67 13.96
N THR A 85 -0.59 8.66 13.97
CA THR A 85 -1.18 9.25 12.75
C THR A 85 -0.96 10.75 12.75
N ALA A 86 -0.48 11.26 11.62
CA ALA A 86 -0.44 12.69 11.35
C ALA A 86 -1.74 13.13 10.67
N TYR A 87 -2.25 14.28 11.06
CA TYR A 87 -3.46 14.88 10.50
C TYR A 87 -3.18 16.28 9.97
N HIS A 88 -3.74 16.60 8.82
CA HIS A 88 -3.77 17.94 8.24
C HIS A 88 -5.21 18.28 7.87
N ALA A 89 -5.72 19.42 8.32
CA ALA A 89 -7.13 19.81 8.14
C ALA A 89 -8.13 18.69 8.53
N HIS A 90 -7.88 18.01 9.66
CA HIS A 90 -8.66 16.87 10.18
C HIS A 90 -8.66 15.60 9.33
N GLN A 91 -7.82 15.52 8.29
CA GLN A 91 -7.64 14.32 7.48
C GLN A 91 -6.32 13.64 7.82
N GLY A 92 -6.36 12.31 7.99
CA GLY A 92 -5.15 11.52 8.21
C GLY A 92 -4.28 11.49 6.96
N VAL A 93 -3.05 11.98 7.05
CA VAL A 93 -2.12 12.05 5.92
C VAL A 93 -1.13 10.89 5.87
N GLY A 94 -0.95 10.19 6.99
CA GLY A 94 -0.13 8.99 7.08
C GLY A 94 -0.16 8.39 8.48
N THR A 95 0.03 7.07 8.54
CA THR A 95 0.05 6.27 9.76
C THR A 95 1.35 5.46 9.86
N TRP A 96 1.94 5.45 11.05
CA TRP A 96 3.18 4.73 11.34
C TRP A 96 3.01 3.85 12.57
N TYR A 97 3.75 2.75 12.59
CA TYR A 97 4.03 2.02 13.81
C TYR A 97 5.24 2.66 14.50
N TYR A 98 5.09 3.00 15.77
CA TYR A 98 6.17 3.53 16.60
C TYR A 98 6.68 2.46 17.56
N GLU A 99 7.99 2.25 17.56
CA GLU A 99 8.67 1.42 18.53
C GLU A 99 9.42 2.34 19.52
N ALA A 100 9.06 2.22 20.81
CA ALA A 100 9.52 3.15 21.84
C ALA A 100 10.94 2.86 22.38
N VAL A 101 11.37 1.60 22.37
CA VAL A 101 12.69 1.15 22.85
C VAL A 101 13.80 1.62 21.90
N GLY A 102 13.67 1.32 20.62
CA GLY A 102 14.57 1.71 19.54
C GLY A 102 14.31 3.10 18.97
N ARG A 103 13.20 3.77 19.36
CA ARG A 103 12.79 5.08 18.85
C ARG A 103 12.74 5.12 17.32
N THR A 104 12.11 4.10 16.74
CA THR A 104 11.99 3.97 15.28
C THR A 104 10.53 4.06 14.85
N VAL A 105 10.31 4.46 13.60
CA VAL A 105 8.99 4.53 12.96
C VAL A 105 8.99 3.68 11.69
N HIS A 106 7.91 2.95 11.47
CA HIS A 106 7.70 2.11 10.27
C HIS A 106 6.40 2.49 9.59
N PRO A 107 6.32 2.53 8.24
CA PRO A 107 5.10 2.93 7.56
C PRO A 107 4.03 1.85 7.73
N ALA A 108 2.84 2.23 8.17
CA ALA A 108 1.69 1.33 8.26
C ALA A 108 0.85 1.34 6.96
N ASP A 109 0.92 2.43 6.18
CA ASP A 109 0.19 2.60 4.92
C ASP A 109 1.06 3.15 3.78
N ALA A 110 0.47 3.26 2.58
CA ALA A 110 1.15 3.76 1.39
C ALA A 110 1.53 5.24 1.48
N SER A 111 0.67 6.08 2.05
CA SER A 111 0.93 7.51 2.25
C SER A 111 2.09 7.73 3.20
N ALA A 112 2.13 6.98 4.31
CA ALA A 112 3.24 6.98 5.27
C ALA A 112 4.58 6.58 4.63
N ARG A 113 4.55 5.61 3.71
CA ARG A 113 5.74 5.20 2.95
C ARG A 113 6.22 6.31 2.02
N ALA A 114 5.30 6.94 1.28
CA ALA A 114 5.59 8.10 0.42
C ALA A 114 6.19 9.26 1.20
N LEU A 115 5.60 9.60 2.36
CA LEU A 115 6.05 10.65 3.25
C LEU A 115 7.42 10.40 3.85
N MET A 116 7.83 9.14 4.02
CA MET A 116 9.19 8.81 4.45
C MET A 116 10.19 8.78 3.29
N GLY A 117 9.78 9.09 2.05
CA GLY A 117 10.59 9.10 0.83
C GLY A 117 10.51 7.82 -0.01
N GLY A 118 9.67 6.87 0.39
CA GLY A 118 9.45 5.64 -0.37
C GLY A 118 8.38 5.96 -1.38
N GLY A 119 8.77 6.43 -2.57
CA GLY A 119 7.88 6.42 -3.73
C GLY A 119 7.23 5.04 -3.88
N PRO A 120 6.11 4.92 -4.62
CA PRO A 120 5.36 3.68 -4.72
C PRO A 120 6.34 2.53 -5.03
N THR A 121 6.62 1.73 -4.00
CA THR A 121 7.24 0.43 -4.21
C THR A 121 6.14 -0.34 -4.90
N GLU A 122 6.25 -0.48 -6.22
CA GLU A 122 5.63 -1.57 -6.95
C GLU A 122 5.81 -2.79 -6.06
N VAL A 123 4.71 -3.24 -5.48
CA VAL A 123 4.68 -4.44 -4.67
C VAL A 123 5.12 -5.54 -5.63
N ALA A 124 6.33 -6.06 -5.43
CA ALA A 124 6.66 -7.38 -5.95
C ALA A 124 5.66 -8.33 -5.29
N ASP A 125 4.59 -8.59 -6.04
CA ASP A 125 3.57 -9.57 -5.78
C ASP A 125 4.27 -10.90 -5.49
N ASP A 126 3.96 -11.44 -4.31
CA ASP A 126 4.02 -12.85 -3.89
C ASP A 126 5.08 -13.77 -4.56
N PRO A 127 6.03 -14.37 -3.83
CA PRO A 127 6.81 -15.48 -4.35
C PRO A 127 5.91 -16.72 -4.44
N ARG A 128 5.07 -16.80 -5.47
CA ARG A 128 4.47 -18.06 -5.91
C ARG A 128 5.61 -19.01 -6.28
N PRO A 129 5.70 -20.23 -5.69
CA PRO A 129 6.71 -21.20 -6.11
C PRO A 129 6.52 -21.52 -7.59
N PRO A 130 7.60 -21.78 -8.36
CA PRO A 130 7.49 -22.08 -9.77
C PRO A 130 6.68 -23.37 -9.94
N SER A 131 5.43 -23.24 -10.41
CA SER A 131 4.76 -24.37 -11.04
C SER A 131 5.51 -24.66 -12.32
N VAL A 132 6.24 -25.75 -12.31
CA VAL A 132 6.75 -26.42 -13.49
C VAL A 132 5.53 -26.82 -14.34
N GLU A 133 5.22 -26.03 -15.35
CA GLU A 133 4.29 -26.46 -16.39
C GLU A 133 5.06 -26.66 -17.69
N SER A 134 5.04 -27.93 -18.08
CA SER A 134 5.68 -28.54 -19.22
C SER A 134 5.32 -27.86 -20.54
N ALA A 135 6.26 -27.97 -21.47
CA ALA A 135 6.16 -27.58 -22.86
C ALA A 135 4.79 -27.84 -23.52
N SER A 136 4.29 -26.83 -24.24
CA SER A 136 3.72 -27.03 -25.57
C SER A 136 3.86 -25.73 -26.36
N ALA A 137 4.75 -25.81 -27.36
CA ALA A 137 4.90 -24.83 -28.41
C ALA A 137 3.63 -24.79 -29.26
N HIS A 138 3.10 -23.60 -29.52
CA HIS A 138 2.32 -23.29 -30.70
C HIS A 138 2.80 -21.93 -31.22
N GLN A 139 3.81 -21.98 -32.09
CA GLN A 139 4.07 -20.89 -33.02
C GLN A 139 3.13 -21.12 -34.21
N GLU A 140 2.11 -20.28 -34.30
CA GLU A 140 1.36 -20.09 -35.53
C GLU A 140 2.18 -19.16 -36.42
N ASP A 141 2.82 -19.70 -37.45
CA ASP A 141 3.25 -18.93 -38.61
C ASP A 141 2.79 -19.66 -39.89
N THR A 142 2.22 -18.88 -40.78
CA THR A 142 1.34 -19.27 -41.89
C THR A 142 2.07 -20.06 -42.98
N PRO A 143 1.46 -21.11 -43.58
CA PRO A 143 2.05 -21.76 -44.75
C PRO A 143 1.86 -20.92 -46.02
N VAL A 144 3.01 -20.57 -46.62
CA VAL A 144 3.14 -20.01 -47.97
C VAL A 144 3.00 -21.12 -49.03
N THR A 145 2.11 -20.86 -49.99
CA THR A 145 2.05 -21.29 -51.41
C THR A 145 2.13 -22.79 -51.79
N PRO A 146 1.17 -23.31 -52.58
CA PRO A 146 1.17 -24.69 -53.06
C PRO A 146 2.15 -24.95 -54.20
N ALA A 147 2.66 -26.19 -54.21
CA ALA A 147 3.65 -26.72 -55.15
C ALA A 147 3.07 -27.06 -56.53
N ASP A 148 3.94 -26.86 -57.52
CA ASP A 148 3.94 -27.44 -58.86
C ASP A 148 4.20 -28.96 -58.76
N ASP A 149 3.33 -29.80 -59.32
CA ASP A 149 3.70 -31.13 -59.85
C ASP A 149 2.66 -31.61 -60.89
N ALA A 150 3.15 -32.36 -61.85
CA ALA A 150 2.64 -32.48 -63.19
C ALA A 150 1.67 -33.65 -63.43
N ALA A 151 0.91 -33.51 -64.53
CA ALA A 151 0.40 -34.56 -65.41
C ALA A 151 -0.80 -35.41 -64.95
N ASN A 152 -1.99 -35.11 -65.52
CA ASN A 152 -2.61 -36.02 -66.49
C ASN A 152 -3.61 -35.29 -67.41
N SER A 153 -3.57 -35.73 -68.65
CA SER A 153 -4.23 -35.34 -69.89
C SER A 153 -5.75 -35.15 -69.86
N GLY A 154 -6.24 -34.23 -70.71
CA GLY A 154 -7.65 -34.07 -71.06
C GLY A 154 -7.88 -32.95 -72.07
N ASP A 155 -7.56 -33.24 -73.33
CA ASP A 155 -8.07 -32.73 -74.62
C ASP A 155 -9.03 -31.50 -74.66
N ASP A 156 -8.70 -30.56 -75.57
CA ASP A 156 -9.40 -29.36 -76.10
C ASP A 156 -10.83 -29.68 -76.66
N PRO A 157 -11.73 -28.74 -77.10
CA PRO A 157 -11.55 -27.31 -77.37
C PRO A 157 -12.73 -26.31 -77.06
N ALA A 158 -12.44 -25.02 -77.28
CA ALA A 158 -13.28 -23.97 -77.90
C ALA A 158 -14.06 -22.89 -77.06
N GLU A 159 -13.58 -21.65 -77.25
CA GLU A 159 -14.15 -20.27 -77.15
C GLU A 159 -15.58 -20.08 -77.75
N PRO A 160 -16.22 -18.87 -77.72
CA PRO A 160 -15.80 -17.54 -77.21
C PRO A 160 -16.87 -16.74 -76.45
N GLN A 161 -16.53 -15.51 -76.03
CA GLN A 161 -17.31 -14.24 -76.01
C GLN A 161 -16.74 -13.28 -74.92
N GLN A 162 -16.50 -11.97 -75.05
CA GLN A 162 -16.69 -10.92 -76.07
C GLN A 162 -15.80 -9.69 -75.71
N ALA A 163 -15.61 -8.79 -76.68
CA ALA A 163 -14.82 -7.54 -76.66
C ALA A 163 -15.37 -6.41 -75.75
N PRO A 164 -14.56 -5.38 -75.41
CA PRO A 164 -15.06 -4.13 -74.84
C PRO A 164 -15.23 -3.02 -75.89
N ARG A 165 -16.24 -2.16 -75.70
CA ARG A 165 -16.27 -0.77 -76.20
C ARG A 165 -16.69 0.16 -75.08
#